data_AF-A0AAN5CY42-F1
#
_entry.id   AF-A0AAN5CY42-F1
#
_cell.length_a   1.000
_cell.length_b   1.000
_cell.length_c   1.000
_cell.angle_alpha   90.00
_cell.angle_beta   90.00
_cell.angle_gamma   90.00
#
_symmetry.space_group_name_H-M   'P 1'
#
loop_
_entity.id
_entity.type
_entity.pdbx_description
1 polymer ?
#
loop_
_entity_poly.entity_id
_entity_poly.type
_entity_poly.pdbx_seq_one_letter_code
_entity_poly.pdbx_strand_id
1 'polypeptide(L)'
;YANEMVYFEDDFIERILPQWEREMCRRALALDRRDLSSSMADLLHLLHLIWQMPDGHLSVAKRVAISVLADMAHLNARTSLQQWVTDEV
;
A
#
# COMPACT_ATOMS: atom_id res chain seq x y z
N TYR A 1 -10.95 6.34 -35.91
CA TYR A 1 -10.41 6.80 -34.62
C TYR A 1 -10.61 5.68 -33.62
N ALA A 2 -9.69 4.71 -33.62
CA ALA A 2 -9.72 3.59 -32.70
C ALA A 2 -9.24 4.07 -31.34
N ASN A 3 -9.98 3.68 -30.33
CA ASN A 3 -9.83 4.04 -28.94
C ASN A 3 -8.54 3.40 -28.41
N GLU A 4 -7.44 4.15 -28.38
CA GLU A 4 -6.26 3.83 -27.58
C GLU A 4 -6.65 3.93 -26.10
N MET A 5 -7.36 2.90 -25.61
CA MET A 5 -7.30 2.59 -24.18
C MET A 5 -5.88 2.14 -23.92
N VAL A 6 -5.07 3.11 -23.52
CA VAL A 6 -3.69 2.95 -23.11
C VAL A 6 -3.65 1.85 -22.06
N TYR A 7 -3.13 0.69 -22.45
CA TYR A 7 -2.67 -0.34 -21.53
C TYR A 7 -1.49 0.26 -20.74
N PHE A 8 -1.85 1.01 -19.71
CA PHE A 8 -0.95 1.53 -18.67
C PHE A 8 -0.72 0.46 -17.59
N GLU A 9 -0.90 -0.81 -17.95
CA GLU A 9 -0.92 -1.94 -17.03
C GLU A 9 0.37 -2.75 -17.19
N ASP A 10 1.07 -2.87 -16.06
CA ASP A 10 2.19 -3.75 -15.74
C ASP A 10 3.58 -3.46 -16.35
N ASP A 11 3.73 -3.32 -17.67
CA ASP A 11 5.07 -3.27 -18.30
C ASP A 11 5.89 -2.00 -17.93
N PHE A 12 5.21 -0.87 -17.74
CA PHE A 12 5.86 0.40 -17.37
C PHE A 12 6.31 0.41 -15.91
N ILE A 13 5.52 -0.21 -15.03
CA ILE A 13 5.85 -0.35 -13.60
C ILE A 13 7.04 -1.30 -13.42
N GLU A 14 7.11 -2.38 -14.20
CA GLU A 14 8.21 -3.34 -14.13
C GLU A 14 9.58 -2.78 -14.54
N ARG A 15 9.64 -1.87 -15.52
CA ARG A 15 10.91 -1.31 -16.02
C ARG A 15 11.42 -0.09 -15.25
N ILE A 16 10.54 0.66 -14.59
CA ILE A 16 10.89 1.97 -14.01
C ILE A 16 11.09 1.90 -12.51
N LEU A 17 10.34 1.04 -11.83
CA LEU A 17 10.47 0.91 -10.39
C LEU A 17 11.62 -0.04 -10.04
N PRO A 18 12.53 0.36 -9.13
CA PRO A 18 13.48 -0.55 -8.52
C PRO A 18 12.79 -1.80 -7.99
N GLN A 19 13.48 -2.94 -8.04
CA GLN A 19 12.91 -4.22 -7.59
C GLN A 19 12.35 -4.16 -6.16
N TRP A 20 13.02 -3.44 -5.26
CA TRP A 20 12.55 -3.27 -3.88
C TRP A 20 11.19 -2.56 -3.82
N GLU A 21 10.98 -1.55 -4.67
CA GLU A 21 9.77 -0.75 -4.66
C GLU A 21 8.59 -1.52 -5.24
N ARG A 22 8.84 -2.31 -6.29
CA ARG A 22 7.85 -3.24 -6.85
C ARG A 22 7.39 -4.27 -5.83
N GLU A 23 8.32 -4.84 -5.09
CA GLU A 23 8.00 -5.81 -4.06
C GLU A 23 7.18 -5.20 -2.92
N MET A 24 7.49 -3.96 -2.51
CA MET A 24 6.68 -3.25 -1.50
C MET A 24 5.26 -2.97 -2.01
N CYS A 25 5.11 -2.52 -3.26
CA CYS A 25 3.79 -2.33 -3.88
C CYS A 25 2.99 -3.63 -3.94
N ARG A 26 3.63 -4.73 -4.37
CA ARG A 26 3.01 -6.06 -4.46
C ARG A 26 2.51 -6.54 -3.11
N ARG A 27 3.34 -6.40 -2.06
CA ARG A 27 2.97 -6.79 -0.69
C ARG A 27 1.81 -5.93 -0.17
N ALA A 28 1.85 -4.61 -0.37
CA ALA A 28 0.77 -3.72 0.06
C ALA A 28 -0.57 -4.03 -0.64
N LEU A 29 -0.54 -4.32 -1.95
CA LEU A 29 -1.75 -4.65 -2.71
C LEU A 29 -2.34 -6.03 -2.38
N ALA A 30 -1.52 -6.95 -1.84
CA ALA A 30 -1.95 -8.30 -1.45
C ALA A 30 -2.63 -8.35 -0.07
N LEU A 31 -2.62 -7.25 0.69
CA LEU A 31 -3.25 -7.18 2.00
C LEU A 31 -4.78 -7.27 1.91
N ASP A 32 -5.39 -8.05 2.80
CA ASP A 32 -6.84 -8.09 2.91
C ASP A 32 -7.35 -6.83 3.62
N ARG A 33 -8.07 -5.99 2.89
CA ARG A 33 -8.58 -4.71 3.39
C ARG A 33 -9.71 -4.87 4.43
N ARG A 34 -10.23 -6.10 4.59
CA ARG A 34 -11.29 -6.46 5.54
C ARG A 34 -10.76 -7.13 6.80
N ASP A 35 -9.57 -7.74 6.74
CA ASP A 35 -8.92 -8.35 7.91
C ASP A 35 -8.01 -7.35 8.62
N LEU A 36 -8.62 -6.59 9.52
CA LEU A 36 -8.02 -5.41 10.15
C LEU A 36 -6.80 -5.70 11.03
N SER A 37 -6.81 -6.75 11.85
CA SER A 37 -5.72 -6.96 12.82
C SER A 37 -4.44 -7.33 12.10
N SER A 38 -4.44 -8.47 11.38
CA SER A 38 -3.25 -8.96 10.68
C SER A 38 -2.79 -8.03 9.57
N SER A 39 -3.71 -7.54 8.72
CA SER A 39 -3.31 -6.78 7.54
C SER A 39 -2.89 -5.34 7.87
N MET A 40 -3.35 -4.77 8.99
CA MET A 40 -2.91 -3.45 9.43
C MET A 40 -1.50 -3.50 10.02
N ALA A 41 -1.19 -4.48 10.86
CA ALA A 41 0.16 -4.67 11.39
C ALA A 41 1.17 -4.82 10.25
N ASP A 42 0.84 -5.65 9.26
CA ASP A 42 1.63 -5.84 8.05
C ASP A 42 1.78 -4.55 7.24
N LEU A 43 0.71 -3.74 7.12
CA LEU A 43 0.74 -2.45 6.43
C LEU A 43 1.61 -1.43 7.14
N LEU A 44 1.51 -1.32 8.47
CA LEU A 44 2.34 -0.42 9.28
C LEU A 44 3.81 -0.83 9.22
N HIS A 45 4.09 -2.13 9.23
CA HIS A 45 5.43 -2.65 9.03
C HIS A 45 5.98 -2.30 7.64
N LEU A 46 5.17 -2.47 6.58
CA LEU A 46 5.53 -2.05 5.22
C LEU A 46 5.80 -0.54 5.14
N LEU A 47 4.94 0.30 5.71
CA LEU A 47 5.13 1.74 5.77
C LEU A 47 6.43 2.11 6.49
N HIS A 48 6.75 1.46 7.61
CA HIS A 48 8.02 1.65 8.30
C HIS A 48 9.21 1.33 7.38
N LEU A 49 9.21 0.16 6.72
CA LEU A 49 10.26 -0.24 5.79
C LEU A 49 10.44 0.77 4.64
N ILE A 50 9.32 1.20 4.04
CA ILE A 50 9.32 2.18 2.95
C ILE A 50 9.89 3.54 3.40
N TRP A 51 9.66 3.94 4.65
CA TRP A 51 10.17 5.20 5.22
C TRP A 51 11.65 5.15 5.61
N GLN A 52 12.19 3.96 5.90
CA GLN A 52 13.62 3.78 6.19
C GLN A 52 14.49 3.79 4.93
N MET A 53 13.90 3.71 3.73
CA MET A 53 14.65 3.73 2.48
C MET A 53 15.20 5.13 2.17
N PRO A 54 16.51 5.25 1.83
CA PRO A 54 17.21 6.53 1.70
C PRO A 54 16.77 7.36 0.48
N ASP A 55 16.13 6.73 -0.52
CA ASP A 55 15.80 7.36 -1.79
C ASP A 55 14.30 7.64 -1.93
N GLY A 56 13.95 8.93 -2.00
CA GLY A 56 12.68 9.39 -2.57
C GLY A 56 11.68 9.91 -1.54
N HIS A 57 11.53 11.24 -1.53
CA HIS A 57 10.49 11.95 -0.78
C HIS A 57 9.05 11.54 -1.14
N LEU A 58 8.82 10.74 -2.20
CA LEU A 58 7.49 10.33 -2.68
C LEU A 58 7.57 9.05 -3.55
N SER A 59 8.14 7.95 -3.04
CA SER A 59 8.14 6.67 -3.75
C SER A 59 6.71 6.20 -4.07
N VAL A 60 6.50 5.56 -5.22
CA VAL A 60 5.24 4.90 -5.60
C VAL A 60 4.79 3.94 -4.50
N ALA A 61 5.72 3.21 -3.87
CA ALA A 61 5.40 2.36 -2.73
C ALA A 61 4.74 3.12 -1.57
N LYS A 62 5.21 4.35 -1.24
CA LYS A 62 4.54 5.19 -0.22
C LYS A 62 3.10 5.50 -0.63
N ARG A 63 2.87 5.87 -1.88
CA ARG A 63 1.53 6.20 -2.38
C ARG A 63 0.60 4.99 -2.31
N VAL A 64 1.07 3.83 -2.76
CA VAL A 64 0.30 2.58 -2.72
C VAL A 64 -0.04 2.20 -1.28
N ALA A 65 0.94 2.22 -0.37
CA ALA A 65 0.70 1.87 1.02
C ALA A 65 -0.28 2.85 1.72
N ILE A 66 -0.17 4.16 1.45
CA ILE A 66 -1.12 5.16 1.96
C ILE A 66 -2.52 4.94 1.37
N SER A 67 -2.65 4.62 0.08
CA SER A 67 -3.95 4.32 -0.53
C SER A 67 -4.60 3.09 0.08
N VAL A 68 -3.83 2.01 0.33
CA VAL A 68 -4.34 0.82 1.02
C VAL A 68 -4.77 1.15 2.45
N LEU A 69 -4.02 1.98 3.16
CA LEU A 69 -4.39 2.45 4.50
C LEU A 69 -5.70 3.24 4.47
N ALA A 70 -5.86 4.14 3.50
CA ALA A 70 -7.08 4.91 3.33
C ALA A 70 -8.29 4.02 3.02
N ASP A 71 -8.12 2.99 2.18
CA ASP A 71 -9.17 2.02 1.88
C ASP A 71 -9.56 1.20 3.11
N MET A 72 -8.58 0.69 3.86
CA MET A 72 -8.83 0.00 5.12
C MET A 72 -9.56 0.91 6.11
N ALA A 73 -9.14 2.17 6.22
CA ALA A 73 -9.78 3.13 7.11
C ALA A 73 -11.22 3.46 6.67
N HIS A 74 -11.47 3.57 5.37
CA HIS A 74 -12.80 3.85 4.82
C HIS A 74 -13.76 2.67 5.02
N LEU A 75 -13.32 1.44 4.71
CA LEU A 75 -14.11 0.23 4.89
C LEU A 75 -14.46 -0.02 6.36
N ASN A 76 -13.59 0.43 7.26
CA ASN A 76 -13.71 0.19 8.69
C ASN A 76 -14.07 1.45 9.49
N ALA A 77 -14.60 2.49 8.83
CA ALA A 77 -14.88 3.81 9.41
C ALA A 77 -15.82 3.84 10.65
N ARG A 78 -16.34 2.68 11.07
CA ARG A 78 -17.08 2.49 12.34
C ARG A 78 -16.21 2.15 13.54
N THR A 79 -14.94 1.86 13.31
CA THR A 79 -13.93 1.56 14.34
C THR A 79 -12.92 2.69 14.37
N SER A 80 -12.59 3.21 15.56
CA SER A 80 -11.63 4.31 15.67
C SER A 80 -10.21 3.83 15.40
N LEU A 81 -9.32 4.71 14.92
CA LEU A 81 -7.87 4.44 14.82
C LEU A 81 -7.28 3.92 16.14
N GLN A 82 -7.81 4.37 17.28
CA GLN A 82 -7.42 3.84 18.60
C GLN A 82 -7.87 2.40 18.80
N GLN A 83 -9.11 2.06 18.44
CA GLN A 83 -9.57 0.66 18.46
C GLN A 83 -8.75 -0.22 17.51
N TRP A 84 -8.24 0.32 16.39
CA TRP A 84 -7.36 -0.41 15.47
C TRP A 84 -5.97 -0.72 16.02
N VAL A 85 -5.42 0.15 16.87
CA VAL A 85 -4.08 -0.03 17.47
C VAL A 85 -4.15 -0.84 18.78
N THR A 86 -5.30 -0.84 19.46
CA THR A 86 -5.41 -1.42 20.81
C THR A 86 -5.80 -2.91 20.80
N ASP A 87 -6.36 -3.44 19.71
CA ASP A 87 -6.70 -4.87 19.60
C ASP A 87 -5.48 -5.81 19.43
N GLU A 88 -4.25 -5.26 19.41
CA GLU A 88 -2.99 -6.03 19.32
C GLU A 88 -2.14 -6.03 20.61
N VAL A 89 -2.69 -5.66 21.78
CA VAL A 89 -1.99 -5.76 23.08
C VAL A 89 -2.71 -6.67 24.05
#